data_AF-A0A930TCA8-F1
#
_entry.id   AF-A0A930TCA8-F1
#
_cell.length_a   1.000
_cell.length_b   1.000
_cell.length_c   1.000
_cell.angle_alpha   90.00
_cell.angle_beta   90.00
_cell.angle_gamma   90.00
#
_symmetry.space_group_name_H-M   'P 1'
#
loop_
_entity.id
_entity.type
_entity.pdbx_description
1 polymer ?
#
loop_
_entity_poly.entity_id
_entity_poly.type
_entity_poly.pdbx_seq_one_letter_code
_entity_poly.pdbx_strand_id
1 'polypeptide(L)'
;MITWSIGLLILVGWGLLIYTYRDQIQVWRQKVCVDIECAPLRKKLLKFVTRDTAERLIALARSKNPGKPERWYLEKVLYDLQRRR
;
A
#
# COMPACT_ATOMS: atom_id res chain seq x y z
N MET A 1 14.20 -42.94 -25.90
CA MET A 1 12.83 -42.68 -25.37
C MET A 1 12.80 -41.78 -24.12
N ILE A 2 13.91 -41.18 -23.66
CA ILE A 2 13.98 -40.41 -22.39
C ILE A 2 13.88 -38.87 -22.59
N THR A 3 13.88 -38.38 -23.82
CA THR A 3 13.92 -36.93 -24.13
C THR A 3 12.61 -36.19 -23.82
N TRP A 4 11.47 -36.87 -23.87
CA TRP A 4 10.15 -36.25 -23.65
C TRP A 4 9.87 -35.93 -22.17
N SER A 5 10.48 -36.66 -21.24
CA SER A 5 10.28 -36.46 -19.79
C SER A 5 10.95 -35.19 -19.26
N ILE A 6 12.07 -34.79 -19.86
CA ILE A 6 12.85 -33.60 -19.45
C ILE A 6 12.09 -32.33 -19.82
N GLY A 7 11.47 -32.29 -21.02
CA GLY A 7 10.69 -31.13 -21.46
C GLY A 7 9.47 -30.87 -20.56
N LEU A 8 8.85 -31.93 -20.04
CA LEU A 8 7.67 -31.83 -19.19
C LEU A 8 8.02 -31.30 -17.78
N LEU A 9 9.16 -31.72 -17.22
CA LEU A 9 9.67 -31.18 -15.95
C LEU A 9 10.05 -29.69 -16.04
N ILE A 10 10.62 -29.27 -17.17
CA ILE A 10 10.93 -27.85 -17.42
C ILE A 10 9.63 -27.05 -17.50
N LEU A 11 8.64 -27.48 -18.27
CA LEU A 11 7.36 -26.75 -18.37
C LEU A 11 6.62 -26.61 -17.03
N VAL A 12 6.58 -27.68 -16.23
CA VAL A 12 5.95 -27.64 -14.90
C VAL A 12 6.76 -26.78 -13.94
N GLY A 13 8.09 -26.88 -13.96
CA GLY A 13 8.98 -26.06 -13.15
C GLY A 13 8.88 -24.57 -13.48
N TRP A 14 8.93 -24.20 -14.77
CA TRP A 14 8.77 -22.82 -15.22
C TRP A 14 7.36 -22.29 -14.94
N GLY A 15 6.32 -23.12 -15.05
CA GLY A 15 4.95 -22.77 -14.69
C GLY A 15 4.81 -22.43 -13.19
N LEU A 16 5.39 -23.24 -12.31
CA LEU A 16 5.44 -22.98 -10.87
C LEU A 16 6.24 -21.71 -10.54
N LEU A 17 7.38 -21.52 -11.22
CA LEU A 17 8.25 -20.36 -11.02
C LEU A 17 7.53 -19.06 -11.42
N ILE A 18 6.82 -19.07 -12.55
CA ILE A 18 5.97 -17.95 -13.00
C ILE A 18 4.78 -17.72 -12.06
N TYR A 19 4.16 -18.79 -11.53
CA TYR A 19 3.05 -18.68 -10.58
C TYR A 19 3.48 -17.94 -9.31
N THR A 20 4.63 -18.31 -8.73
CA THR A 20 5.19 -17.61 -7.56
C THR A 20 5.65 -16.19 -7.87
N TYR A 21 6.07 -15.91 -9.11
CA TYR A 21 6.49 -14.58 -9.53
C TYR A 21 5.32 -13.59 -9.69
N ARG A 22 4.14 -14.09 -10.12
CA ARG A 22 2.93 -13.27 -10.22
C ARG A 22 2.41 -12.78 -8.87
N ASP A 23 2.53 -13.60 -7.83
CA ASP A 23 2.03 -13.30 -6.50
C ASP A 23 2.72 -12.06 -5.88
N GLN A 24 4.05 -11.99 -6.00
CA GLN A 24 4.85 -10.84 -5.54
C GLN A 24 4.51 -9.50 -6.24
N ILE A 25 4.07 -9.53 -7.50
CA ILE A 25 3.75 -8.31 -8.28
C ILE A 25 2.48 -7.64 -7.76
N GLN A 26 1.48 -8.39 -7.31
CA GLN A 26 0.20 -7.83 -6.82
C GLN A 26 0.40 -7.01 -5.53
N VAL A 27 1.19 -7.53 -4.60
CA VAL A 27 1.49 -6.85 -3.32
C VAL A 27 2.24 -5.54 -3.54
N TRP A 28 3.22 -5.54 -4.45
CA TRP A 28 3.99 -4.34 -4.78
C TRP A 28 3.10 -3.27 -5.43
N ARG A 29 2.21 -3.68 -6.35
CA ARG A 29 1.29 -2.78 -7.05
C ARG A 29 0.28 -2.14 -6.08
N GLN A 30 -0.21 -2.89 -5.10
CA GLN A 30 -1.15 -2.37 -4.09
C GLN A 30 -0.49 -1.34 -3.16
N LYS A 31 0.76 -1.56 -2.76
CA LYS A 31 1.51 -0.61 -1.92
C LYS A 31 1.78 0.71 -2.65
N VAL A 32 2.22 0.63 -3.91
CA VAL A 32 2.48 1.82 -4.75
C VAL A 32 1.21 2.63 -5.03
N CYS A 33 0.07 1.99 -5.30
CA CYS A 33 -1.19 2.72 -5.47
C CYS A 33 -1.62 3.47 -4.21
N VAL A 34 -1.43 2.88 -3.03
CA VAL A 34 -1.72 3.56 -1.74
C VAL A 34 -0.81 4.77 -1.57
N ASP A 35 0.48 4.65 -1.87
CA ASP A 35 1.43 5.78 -1.79
C ASP A 35 1.08 6.90 -2.78
N ILE A 36 0.71 6.57 -4.03
CA ILE A 36 0.33 7.55 -5.07
C ILE A 36 -0.94 8.30 -4.67
N GLU A 37 -1.95 7.63 -4.12
CA GLU A 37 -3.16 8.29 -3.63
C GLU A 37 -2.93 9.10 -2.36
N CYS A 38 -2.01 8.67 -1.49
CA CYS A 38 -1.69 9.38 -0.24
C CYS A 38 -0.85 10.64 -0.48
N ALA A 39 -0.06 10.71 -1.56
CA ALA A 39 0.77 11.86 -1.91
C ALA A 39 0.00 13.20 -2.02
N PRO A 40 -1.14 13.31 -2.76
CA PRO A 40 -1.91 14.55 -2.82
C PRO A 40 -2.59 14.88 -1.48
N LEU A 41 -3.04 13.88 -0.71
CA LEU A 41 -3.61 14.12 0.62
C LEU A 41 -2.55 14.67 1.57
N ARG A 42 -1.35 14.10 1.57
CA ARG A 42 -0.22 14.54 2.40
C ARG A 42 0.21 15.96 2.04
N LYS A 43 0.26 16.30 0.74
CA LYS A 43 0.50 17.69 0.29
C LYS A 43 -0.57 18.66 0.78
N LYS A 44 -1.86 18.30 0.70
CA LYS A 44 -2.95 19.13 1.24
C LYS A 44 -2.79 19.30 2.76
N LEU A 45 -2.49 18.23 3.48
CA LEU A 45 -2.32 18.26 4.93
C LEU A 45 -1.16 19.18 5.35
N LEU A 46 -0.03 19.10 4.66
CA LEU A 46 1.12 20.00 4.89
C LEU A 46 0.84 21.47 4.58
N LYS A 47 -0.18 21.77 3.76
CA LYS A 47 -0.65 23.15 3.53
C LYS A 47 -1.46 23.66 4.72
N PHE A 48 -2.12 22.78 5.47
CA PHE A 48 -2.95 23.15 6.62
C PHE A 48 -2.18 23.15 7.93
N VAL A 49 -1.21 22.24 8.10
CA VAL A 49 -0.46 22.05 9.36
C VAL A 49 1.02 21.75 9.08
N THR A 50 1.88 22.01 10.07
CA THR A 50 3.28 21.58 10.04
C THR A 50 3.41 20.06 10.02
N ARG A 51 4.50 19.54 9.46
CA ARG A 51 4.75 18.10 9.33
C ARG A 51 4.66 17.34 10.66
N ASP A 52 5.24 17.88 11.72
CA ASP A 52 5.19 17.28 13.06
C ASP A 52 3.76 17.18 13.60
N THR A 53 2.94 18.21 13.34
CA THR A 53 1.54 18.22 13.75
C THR A 53 0.73 17.19 12.96
N ALA A 54 0.98 17.07 11.65
CA ALA A 54 0.37 16.05 10.81
C ALA A 54 0.69 14.63 11.32
N GLU A 55 1.95 14.35 11.62
CA GLU A 55 2.40 13.05 12.12
C GLU A 55 1.81 12.74 13.50
N ARG A 56 1.74 13.71 14.41
CA ARG A 56 1.06 13.56 15.71
C ARG A 56 -0.43 13.26 15.57
N LEU A 57 -1.12 13.92 14.63
CA LEU A 57 -2.54 13.69 14.38
C LEU A 57 -2.80 12.29 13.80
N ILE A 58 -1.95 11.83 12.88
CA ILE A 58 -2.02 10.47 12.35
C ILE A 58 -1.75 9.44 13.45
N ALA A 59 -0.75 9.68 14.32
CA ALA A 59 -0.46 8.81 15.46
C ALA A 59 -1.64 8.72 16.43
N LEU A 60 -2.29 9.84 16.74
CA LEU A 60 -3.51 9.89 17.56
C LEU A 60 -4.67 9.12 16.90
N ALA A 61 -4.87 9.29 15.59
CA ALA A 61 -5.92 8.58 14.85
C ALA A 61 -5.67 7.06 14.82
N ARG A 62 -4.41 6.64 14.68
CA ARG A 62 -3.98 5.24 14.72
C ARG A 62 -4.16 4.62 16.12
N SER A 63 -3.83 5.37 17.17
CA SER A 63 -4.07 4.96 18.55
C SER A 63 -5.56 4.73 18.84
N LYS A 64 -6.43 5.60 18.31
CA LYS A 64 -7.89 5.48 18.50
C LYS A 64 -8.53 4.39 17.64
N ASN A 65 -8.00 4.13 16.45
CA ASN A 65 -8.58 3.19 15.50
C ASN A 65 -7.49 2.29 14.90
N PRO A 66 -7.01 1.27 15.62
CA PRO A 66 -5.99 0.36 15.09
C PRO A 66 -6.52 -0.47 13.91
N GLY A 67 -5.62 -0.87 13.01
CA GLY A 67 -5.94 -1.79 11.90
C GLY A 67 -6.62 -1.19 10.68
N LYS A 68 -6.62 0.14 10.53
CA LYS A 68 -7.13 0.81 9.31
C LYS A 68 -6.01 1.08 8.31
N PRO A 69 -6.32 1.18 7.00
CA PRO A 69 -5.32 1.53 5.99
C PRO A 69 -4.83 2.97 6.16
N GLU A 70 -3.62 3.26 5.72
CA GLU A 70 -2.99 4.58 5.88
C GLU A 70 -3.80 5.72 5.27
N ARG A 71 -4.41 5.46 4.11
CA ARG A 71 -5.35 6.37 3.44
C ARG A 71 -6.49 6.80 4.35
N TRP A 72 -7.07 5.88 5.13
CA TRP A 72 -8.17 6.19 6.04
C TRP A 72 -7.73 7.17 7.13
N TYR A 73 -6.52 7.01 7.69
CA TYR A 73 -5.99 7.95 8.68
C TYR A 73 -5.75 9.33 8.06
N LEU A 74 -5.18 9.40 6.86
CA LEU A 74 -4.95 10.65 6.13
C LEU A 74 -6.26 11.39 5.82
N GLU A 75 -7.26 10.68 5.28
CA GLU A 75 -8.59 11.23 5.00
C GLU A 75 -9.27 11.72 6.29
N LYS A 76 -9.20 10.93 7.36
CA LYS A 76 -9.81 11.27 8.64
C LYS A 76 -9.20 12.52 9.26
N VAL A 77 -7.87 12.60 9.29
CA VAL A 77 -7.16 13.79 9.81
C VAL A 77 -7.47 15.02 8.97
N LEU A 78 -7.50 14.89 7.63
CA LEU A 78 -7.85 16.00 6.75
C LEU A 78 -9.28 16.49 6.99
N TYR A 79 -10.24 15.57 7.16
CA TYR A 79 -11.63 15.90 7.48
C TYR A 79 -11.77 16.61 8.82
N ASP A 80 -11.11 16.11 9.87
CA ASP A 80 -11.17 16.74 11.19
C ASP A 80 -10.53 18.15 11.19
N LEU A 81 -9.48 18.36 10.38
CA LEU A 81 -8.87 19.68 10.15
C LEU A 81 -9.78 20.63 9.38
N GLN A 82 -10.49 20.14 8.36
CA GLN A 82 -11.45 20.94 7.59
C GLN A 82 -12.68 21.33 8.43
N ARG A 83 -13.14 20.43 9.32
CA ARG A 83 -14.35 20.64 10.13
C ARG A 83 -14.15 21.61 11.30
N ARG A 84 -12.93 21.77 11.82
CA ARG A 84 -12.63 22.64 12.98
C ARG A 84 -12.34 24.10 12.61
N ARG A 85 -12.55 24.49 11.36
CA ARG A 85 -12.35 25.84 10.85
C ARG A 85 -13.67 26.39 10.33
#